data_AF-A0AAZ1XKZ4-F1
#
_entry.id   AF-A0AAZ1XKZ4-F1
#
_cell.length_a   1.000
_cell.length_b   1.000
_cell.length_c   1.000
_cell.angle_alpha   90.00
_cell.angle_beta   90.00
_cell.angle_gamma   90.00
#
_symmetry.space_group_name_H-M   'P 1'
#
loop_
_entity.id
_entity.type
_entity.pdbx_description
1 polymer ?
#
loop_
_entity_poly.entity_id
_entity_poly.type
_entity_poly.pdbx_seq_one_letter_code
_entity_poly.pdbx_strand_id
1 'polypeptide(L)'
;WQQQPFFSACTRRSECRRAEEKNGWLWSPKQQCVKIVSFSPSNLSCRKTGKVNINIPSLPTIGHSDHLQCKIESFQSNGIMSDSGEVSCDLPQPGLIPKTPEGQDFVAVAIRIFVNDTVELATREFRFYNCAATVRKSENTPCMSCVGSPWGCQWNTQDHTCSDADNSVVDSHIIKHRQSANCPRFENPDPGLIPVGYKTPIDFEGINLKQYQNRHFTIGSELMTKEEDVSFDEAGGFYTFSGFNFFYDKSPETNVLFYVKDKESGKKMDSTVYVTLYNCAVERNDCSLCKNADPKYKCVWCSKKQACVYEKLCDPLPSNTECPDPEITNISPLFGPVLGGISITISGSNLGIDQGDIKSITVAGKPCIHEPEKYSISKRVVCEIGPADKADWGQVEIEVNGGKRGTSSVSFTYRDPVPEEVTPNRGPKAGGTLITISGLFLNTGSKEDVQVTIGGVNCSVEHFGENITCRTGEYRADKVPSDPLDVVMKYGKRTTKTIPTPFRFVENPTVQDHQPKASFVCGGRNIVVTGTRFDIIQTAIMKVQGRDWSSSEVPVNFPHLPLSQCTDPPLRVIIS
;
A
#
# COMPACT_ATOMS: atom_id res chain seq x y z
N TRP A 1 -20.03 -33.49 23.89
CA TRP A 1 -18.66 -33.67 24.41
C TRP A 1 -18.42 -32.59 25.45
N GLN A 2 -18.24 -32.96 26.74
CA GLN A 2 -18.37 -32.06 27.91
C GLN A 2 -17.18 -32.21 28.86
N GLN A 3 -16.60 -31.10 29.31
CA GLN A 3 -15.36 -31.10 30.08
C GLN A 3 -15.57 -31.39 31.57
N GLN A 4 -14.81 -32.34 32.13
CA GLN A 4 -14.65 -32.50 33.57
C GLN A 4 -13.55 -31.54 34.06
N PRO A 5 -13.81 -30.65 35.04
CA PRO A 5 -12.76 -29.83 35.64
C PRO A 5 -11.64 -30.68 36.24
N PHE A 6 -11.96 -31.81 36.87
CA PHE A 6 -10.98 -32.69 37.54
C PHE A 6 -10.26 -33.70 36.63
N PHE A 7 -10.47 -33.71 35.32
CA PHE A 7 -9.78 -34.66 34.42
C PHE A 7 -9.33 -34.05 33.10
N SER A 8 -9.49 -32.73 32.92
CA SER A 8 -9.17 -31.97 31.69
C SER A 8 -9.66 -32.61 30.37
N ALA A 9 -10.68 -33.49 30.44
CA ALA A 9 -11.16 -34.31 29.33
C ALA A 9 -12.67 -34.19 29.15
N CYS A 10 -13.11 -34.33 27.89
CA CYS A 10 -14.52 -34.32 27.54
C CYS A 10 -15.16 -35.71 27.67
N THR A 11 -16.10 -35.91 28.60
CA THR A 11 -16.72 -37.23 28.90
C THR A 11 -18.24 -37.11 29.04
N ARG A 12 -18.94 -38.25 29.10
CA ARG A 12 -20.38 -38.27 29.42
C ARG A 12 -20.59 -37.98 30.91
N ARG A 13 -21.72 -37.37 31.29
CA ARG A 13 -22.03 -37.07 32.71
C ARG A 13 -21.92 -38.30 33.61
N SER A 14 -22.37 -39.46 33.13
CA SER A 14 -22.33 -40.75 33.82
C SER A 14 -20.91 -41.29 34.07
N GLU A 15 -19.91 -40.78 33.35
CA GLU A 15 -18.49 -41.20 33.46
C GLU A 15 -17.70 -40.25 34.38
N CYS A 16 -18.32 -39.18 34.88
CA CYS A 16 -17.71 -38.24 35.81
C CYS A 16 -18.06 -38.59 37.26
N ARG A 17 -17.06 -39.01 38.03
CA ARG A 17 -17.25 -39.46 39.43
C ARG A 17 -17.84 -38.39 40.34
N ARG A 18 -17.56 -37.10 40.08
CA ARG A 18 -18.02 -35.95 40.87
C ARG A 18 -19.09 -35.13 40.12
N ALA A 19 -19.83 -35.75 39.20
CA ALA A 19 -20.80 -35.04 38.35
C ALA A 19 -21.95 -34.35 39.11
N GLU A 20 -22.30 -34.88 40.28
CA GLU A 20 -23.39 -34.39 41.12
C GLU A 20 -22.97 -33.25 42.06
N GLU A 21 -21.68 -32.94 42.13
CA GLU A 21 -21.17 -31.82 42.92
C GLU A 21 -21.33 -30.49 42.19
N LYS A 22 -21.43 -29.39 42.95
CA LYS A 22 -21.56 -28.05 42.39
C LYS A 22 -20.32 -27.76 41.53
N ASN A 23 -20.56 -27.46 40.24
CA ASN A 23 -19.53 -27.26 39.22
C ASN A 23 -18.57 -28.46 39.01
N GLY A 24 -18.87 -29.66 39.54
CA GLY A 24 -18.06 -30.86 39.32
C GLY A 24 -18.12 -31.41 37.90
N TRP A 25 -19.15 -31.01 37.14
CA TRP A 25 -19.29 -31.29 35.71
C TRP A 25 -19.97 -30.13 34.99
N LEU A 26 -19.33 -29.58 33.96
CA LEU A 26 -19.79 -28.36 33.27
C LEU A 26 -20.41 -28.70 31.91
N TRP A 27 -21.67 -28.30 31.75
CA TRP A 27 -22.38 -28.38 30.47
C TRP A 27 -22.25 -27.05 29.73
N SER A 28 -21.60 -27.04 28.56
CA SER A 28 -21.55 -25.86 27.71
C SER A 28 -21.78 -26.21 26.22
N PRO A 29 -22.88 -25.75 25.61
CA PRO A 29 -23.13 -25.94 24.17
C PRO A 29 -22.16 -25.14 23.30
N LYS A 30 -21.45 -24.16 23.88
CA LYS A 30 -20.43 -23.32 23.22
C LYS A 30 -18.99 -23.74 23.54
N GLN A 31 -18.77 -24.93 24.12
CA GLN A 31 -17.43 -25.41 24.54
C GLN A 31 -16.68 -24.46 25.50
N GLN A 32 -17.37 -23.78 26.42
CA GLN A 32 -16.70 -22.93 27.41
C GLN A 32 -16.20 -23.75 28.61
N CYS A 33 -14.88 -23.74 28.80
CA CYS A 33 -14.14 -24.35 29.91
C CYS A 33 -14.18 -23.50 31.20
N VAL A 34 -13.72 -24.06 32.32
CA VAL A 34 -13.36 -23.27 33.51
C VAL A 34 -12.29 -22.25 33.10
N LYS A 35 -12.50 -20.97 33.44
CA LYS A 35 -11.59 -19.87 33.06
C LYS A 35 -11.43 -18.90 34.22
N ILE A 36 -10.23 -18.34 34.32
CA ILE A 36 -9.93 -17.24 35.23
C ILE A 36 -10.55 -15.94 34.67
N VAL A 37 -11.43 -15.30 35.43
CA VAL A 37 -12.18 -14.10 35.01
C VAL A 37 -11.48 -12.80 35.38
N SER A 38 -10.79 -12.76 36.51
CA SER A 38 -10.01 -11.59 36.93
C SER A 38 -8.96 -11.94 37.96
N PHE A 39 -8.00 -11.05 38.11
CA PHE A 39 -7.00 -11.05 39.17
C PHE A 39 -7.17 -9.79 40.03
N SER A 40 -6.98 -9.93 41.33
CA SER A 40 -6.95 -8.82 42.28
C SER A 40 -5.67 -8.93 43.14
N PRO A 41 -4.68 -8.02 42.96
CA PRO A 41 -4.62 -6.94 41.97
C PRO A 41 -4.50 -7.48 40.53
N SER A 42 -4.83 -6.65 39.52
CA SER A 42 -4.84 -7.07 38.11
C SER A 42 -3.45 -7.14 37.47
N ASN A 43 -2.45 -6.55 38.10
CA ASN A 43 -1.05 -6.52 37.70
C ASN A 43 -0.17 -6.23 38.93
N LEU A 44 1.14 -6.45 38.81
CA LEU A 44 2.12 -6.17 39.87
C LEU A 44 3.46 -5.73 39.28
N SER A 45 4.21 -4.90 39.99
CA SER A 45 5.58 -4.54 39.60
C SER A 45 6.51 -5.75 39.66
N CYS A 46 7.42 -5.89 38.69
CA CYS A 46 8.47 -6.92 38.70
C CYS A 46 9.40 -6.85 39.92
N ARG A 47 9.40 -5.74 40.68
CA ARG A 47 10.24 -5.54 41.86
C ARG A 47 9.56 -5.93 43.17
N LYS A 48 8.24 -6.17 43.14
CA LYS A 48 7.44 -6.47 44.33
C LYS A 48 7.11 -7.95 44.39
N THR A 49 6.89 -8.42 45.60
CA THR A 49 6.28 -9.72 45.87
C THR A 49 4.95 -9.54 46.58
N GLY A 50 4.08 -10.53 46.47
CA GLY A 50 2.78 -10.48 47.10
C GLY A 50 1.94 -11.69 46.78
N LYS A 51 0.66 -11.57 47.13
CA LYS A 51 -0.38 -12.55 46.81
C LYS A 51 -1.31 -11.99 45.75
N VAL A 52 -1.86 -12.87 44.93
CA VAL A 52 -2.92 -12.54 43.97
C VAL A 52 -4.16 -13.35 44.30
N ASN A 53 -5.30 -12.67 44.38
CA ASN A 53 -6.61 -13.32 44.46
C ASN A 53 -7.15 -13.52 43.05
N ILE A 54 -7.56 -14.74 42.75
CA ILE A 54 -7.94 -15.19 41.42
C ILE A 54 -9.43 -15.53 41.43
N ASN A 55 -10.22 -14.83 40.63
CA ASN A 55 -11.66 -15.05 40.51
C ASN A 55 -11.96 -16.09 39.45
N ILE A 56 -12.58 -17.20 39.88
CA ILE A 56 -12.94 -18.34 39.02
C ILE A 56 -14.36 -18.77 39.36
N PRO A 57 -15.39 -18.19 38.70
CA PRO A 57 -16.79 -18.38 39.12
C PRO A 57 -17.31 -19.82 39.01
N SER A 58 -16.71 -20.62 38.12
CA SER A 58 -17.11 -22.01 37.84
C SER A 58 -16.19 -23.04 38.50
N LEU A 59 -15.56 -22.69 39.63
CA LEU A 59 -14.70 -23.62 40.36
C LEU A 59 -15.54 -24.74 41.00
N PRO A 60 -15.15 -26.03 40.86
CA PRO A 60 -15.80 -27.13 41.55
C PRO A 60 -15.65 -27.03 43.07
N THR A 61 -16.53 -27.71 43.81
CA THR A 61 -16.37 -27.86 45.26
C THR A 61 -15.06 -28.57 45.59
N ILE A 62 -14.21 -27.94 46.41
CA ILE A 62 -12.91 -28.49 46.83
C ILE A 62 -13.07 -29.05 48.24
N GLY A 63 -12.85 -30.36 48.40
CA GLY A 63 -13.01 -31.06 49.66
C GLY A 63 -11.77 -30.90 50.56
N HIS A 64 -11.85 -31.37 51.81
CA HIS A 64 -10.74 -31.31 52.77
C HIS A 64 -9.48 -32.09 52.35
N SER A 65 -9.61 -33.01 51.39
CA SER A 65 -8.51 -33.83 50.83
C SER A 65 -7.94 -33.27 49.53
N ASP A 66 -8.53 -32.23 48.96
CA ASP A 66 -8.10 -31.65 47.68
C ASP A 66 -7.21 -30.43 47.94
N HIS A 67 -6.06 -30.38 47.27
CA HIS A 67 -5.16 -29.23 47.33
C HIS A 67 -5.11 -28.48 46.00
N LEU A 68 -5.21 -27.16 46.08
CA LEU A 68 -4.98 -26.26 44.96
C LEU A 68 -3.51 -25.88 44.91
N GLN A 69 -2.92 -25.95 43.72
CA GLN A 69 -1.56 -25.51 43.47
C GLN A 69 -1.53 -24.50 42.33
N CYS A 70 -0.86 -23.37 42.55
CA CYS A 70 -0.67 -22.34 41.56
C CYS A 70 0.74 -22.47 40.98
N LYS A 71 0.83 -22.67 39.67
CA LYS A 71 2.09 -22.81 38.95
C LYS A 71 2.30 -21.62 38.01
N ILE A 72 3.42 -20.95 38.20
CA ILE A 72 3.82 -19.76 37.43
C ILE A 72 5.24 -20.04 36.93
N GLU A 73 5.37 -20.41 35.66
CA GLU A 73 6.64 -20.91 35.10
C GLU A 73 7.24 -22.04 35.95
N SER A 74 8.41 -21.83 36.55
CA SER A 74 9.10 -22.75 37.45
C SER A 74 8.72 -22.58 38.93
N PHE A 75 7.98 -21.52 39.29
CA PHE A 75 7.56 -21.24 40.64
C PHE A 75 6.22 -21.92 40.96
N GLN A 76 6.12 -22.50 42.16
CA GLN A 76 4.93 -23.19 42.64
C GLN A 76 4.55 -22.66 44.02
N SER A 77 3.26 -22.39 44.23
CA SER A 77 2.69 -21.97 45.51
C SER A 77 1.38 -22.70 45.79
N ASN A 78 1.01 -22.82 47.07
CA ASN A 78 -0.28 -23.39 47.46
C ASN A 78 -1.38 -22.36 47.23
N GLY A 79 -2.49 -22.78 46.62
CA GLY A 79 -3.69 -21.98 46.45
C GLY A 79 -4.61 -22.12 47.66
N ILE A 80 -4.96 -21.00 48.31
CA ILE A 80 -5.88 -20.96 49.45
C ILE A 80 -7.21 -20.40 48.97
N MET A 81 -8.30 -21.16 49.14
CA MET A 81 -9.64 -20.70 48.78
C MET A 81 -10.21 -19.78 49.87
N SER A 82 -10.73 -18.63 49.48
CA SER A 82 -11.47 -17.74 50.37
C SER A 82 -12.95 -18.13 50.47
N ASP A 83 -13.63 -17.66 51.52
CA ASP A 83 -15.08 -17.86 51.70
C ASP A 83 -15.92 -17.26 50.55
N SER A 84 -15.35 -16.29 49.82
CA SER A 84 -15.95 -15.66 48.63
C SER A 84 -15.74 -16.47 47.32
N GLY A 85 -15.03 -17.60 47.36
CA GLY A 85 -14.75 -18.44 46.19
C GLY A 85 -13.58 -17.95 45.32
N GLU A 86 -12.72 -17.07 45.84
CA GLU A 86 -11.47 -16.67 45.16
C GLU A 86 -10.31 -17.58 45.60
N VAL A 87 -9.38 -17.84 44.70
CA VAL A 87 -8.14 -18.58 45.02
C VAL A 87 -7.01 -17.60 45.24
N SER A 88 -6.42 -17.59 46.43
CA SER A 88 -5.26 -16.76 46.78
C SER A 88 -3.98 -17.56 46.55
N CYS A 89 -3.08 -17.04 45.70
CA CYS A 89 -1.79 -17.65 45.40
C CYS A 89 -0.64 -16.69 45.72
N ASP A 90 0.49 -17.21 46.21
CA ASP A 90 1.73 -16.43 46.27
C ASP A 90 2.30 -16.22 44.86
N LEU A 91 2.87 -15.04 44.61
CA LEU A 91 3.57 -14.69 43.38
C LEU A 91 5.09 -14.90 43.52
N PRO A 92 5.82 -15.16 42.42
CA PRO A 92 7.26 -15.37 42.44
C PRO A 92 8.05 -14.16 42.95
N GLN A 93 9.24 -14.44 43.51
CA GLN A 93 10.22 -13.40 43.88
C GLN A 93 10.82 -12.73 42.62
N PRO A 94 11.30 -11.47 42.70
CA PRO A 94 11.76 -10.71 41.53
C PRO A 94 12.83 -11.41 40.68
N GLY A 95 13.70 -12.23 41.28
CA GLY A 95 14.71 -13.00 40.57
C GLY A 95 14.18 -14.17 39.74
N LEU A 96 12.95 -14.61 39.99
CA LEU A 96 12.26 -15.68 39.26
C LEU A 96 11.27 -15.16 38.21
N ILE A 97 11.02 -13.85 38.18
CA ILE A 97 10.17 -13.21 37.16
C ILE A 97 11.00 -13.08 35.86
N PRO A 98 10.48 -13.52 34.70
CA PRO A 98 11.19 -13.39 33.45
C PRO A 98 11.52 -11.93 33.12
N LYS A 99 12.62 -11.70 32.40
CA LYS A 99 13.02 -10.34 31.99
C LYS A 99 11.99 -9.74 31.04
N THR A 100 11.73 -8.44 31.19
CA THR A 100 10.87 -7.68 30.27
C THR A 100 11.45 -7.73 28.84
N PRO A 101 10.67 -8.15 27.83
CA PRO A 101 11.12 -8.17 26.43
C PRO A 101 11.51 -6.79 25.91
N GLU A 102 12.39 -6.73 24.90
CA GLU A 102 12.71 -5.48 24.20
C GLU A 102 11.46 -4.91 23.51
N GLY A 103 11.30 -3.59 23.56
CA GLY A 103 10.11 -2.89 23.04
C GLY A 103 8.86 -3.00 23.92
N GLN A 104 8.91 -3.73 25.05
CA GLN A 104 7.80 -3.85 26.00
C GLN A 104 8.14 -3.25 27.36
N ASP A 105 7.10 -2.86 28.09
CA ASP A 105 7.14 -2.30 29.45
C ASP A 105 6.56 -3.25 30.51
N PHE A 106 6.15 -4.45 30.08
CA PHE A 106 5.67 -5.52 30.95
C PHE A 106 6.06 -6.90 30.41
N VAL A 107 5.97 -7.91 31.26
CA VAL A 107 6.08 -9.32 30.89
C VAL A 107 4.79 -10.04 31.30
N ALA A 108 4.23 -10.81 30.37
CA ALA A 108 3.07 -11.65 30.63
C ALA A 108 3.55 -13.06 31.02
N VAL A 109 3.07 -13.57 32.15
CA VAL A 109 3.34 -14.95 32.59
C VAL A 109 2.03 -15.70 32.76
N ALA A 110 2.00 -16.97 32.36
CA ALA A 110 0.81 -17.79 32.51
C ALA A 110 0.68 -18.29 33.95
N ILE A 111 -0.36 -17.86 34.67
CA ILE A 111 -0.74 -18.46 35.95
C ILE A 111 -1.64 -19.65 35.64
N ARG A 112 -1.19 -20.84 36.02
CA ARG A 112 -1.90 -22.10 35.85
C ARG A 112 -2.32 -22.64 37.20
N ILE A 113 -3.57 -23.09 37.31
CA ILE A 113 -4.10 -23.63 38.56
C ILE A 113 -4.31 -25.12 38.41
N PHE A 114 -3.71 -25.87 39.32
CA PHE A 114 -3.79 -27.32 39.39
C PHE A 114 -4.58 -27.76 40.61
N VAL A 115 -5.28 -28.88 40.47
CA VAL A 115 -5.81 -29.64 41.60
C VAL A 115 -5.04 -30.94 41.72
N ASN A 116 -4.65 -31.28 42.95
CA ASN A 116 -3.96 -32.51 43.30
C ASN A 116 -2.74 -32.78 42.40
N ASP A 117 -2.02 -31.71 42.03
CA ASP A 117 -0.81 -31.66 41.19
C ASP A 117 -0.90 -32.28 39.78
N THR A 118 -2.07 -32.75 39.37
CA THR A 118 -2.25 -33.59 38.18
C THR A 118 -3.17 -32.97 37.14
N VAL A 119 -4.11 -32.13 37.56
CA VAL A 119 -5.18 -31.64 36.69
C VAL A 119 -5.14 -30.12 36.59
N GLU A 120 -4.87 -29.60 35.40
CA GLU A 120 -4.96 -28.16 35.12
C GLU A 120 -6.43 -27.72 34.99
N LEU A 121 -6.89 -26.88 35.92
CA LEU A 121 -8.25 -26.33 35.94
C LEU A 121 -8.42 -25.16 34.97
N ALA A 122 -7.51 -24.20 35.04
CA ALA A 122 -7.59 -22.96 34.27
C ALA A 122 -6.21 -22.30 34.16
N THR A 123 -6.00 -21.61 33.04
CA THR A 123 -4.80 -20.83 32.75
C THR A 123 -5.18 -19.46 32.24
N ARG A 124 -4.47 -18.42 32.70
CA ARG A 124 -4.56 -17.07 32.16
C ARG A 124 -3.27 -16.29 32.41
N GLU A 125 -2.96 -15.38 31.49
CA GLU A 125 -1.81 -14.48 31.61
C GLU A 125 -2.01 -13.41 32.68
N PHE A 126 -1.03 -13.29 33.56
CA PHE A 126 -0.86 -12.21 34.52
C PHE A 126 0.30 -11.31 34.09
N ARG A 127 0.15 -10.00 34.26
CA ARG A 127 1.12 -9.01 33.78
C ARG A 127 1.98 -8.48 34.91
N PHE A 128 3.29 -8.67 34.79
CA PHE A 128 4.28 -8.01 35.63
C PHE A 128 4.85 -6.81 34.89
N TYR A 129 4.66 -5.59 35.39
CA TYR A 129 5.13 -4.39 34.73
C TYR A 129 6.48 -3.93 35.27
N ASN A 130 7.24 -3.22 34.45
CA ASN A 130 8.55 -2.68 34.80
C ASN A 130 8.64 -1.21 34.38
N CYS A 131 8.45 -0.30 35.33
CA CYS A 131 8.52 1.13 35.07
C CYS A 131 9.86 1.55 34.43
N ALA A 132 10.99 0.93 34.80
CA ALA A 132 12.28 1.25 34.19
C ALA A 132 12.38 0.85 32.71
N ALA A 133 11.55 -0.09 32.24
CA ALA A 133 11.51 -0.50 30.83
C ALA A 133 10.73 0.47 29.94
N THR A 134 9.87 1.34 30.50
CA THR A 134 9.14 2.37 29.75
C THR A 134 10.08 3.35 29.04
N VAL A 135 11.22 3.65 29.69
CA VAL A 135 12.31 4.48 29.16
C VAL A 135 12.95 3.84 27.93
N ARG A 136 13.17 2.52 27.95
CA ARG A 136 13.77 1.78 26.82
C ARG A 136 12.82 1.66 25.63
N LYS A 137 11.52 1.61 25.91
CA LYS A 137 10.47 1.58 24.89
C LYS A 137 10.37 2.90 24.10
N SER A 138 10.78 4.02 24.70
CA SER A 138 10.72 5.34 24.06
C SER A 138 11.90 6.18 24.50
N GLU A 139 13.06 5.90 23.90
CA GLU A 139 14.34 6.49 24.32
C GLU A 139 14.42 8.01 24.12
N ASN A 140 13.69 8.56 23.16
CA ASN A 140 13.70 10.00 22.86
C ASN A 140 12.65 10.77 23.69
N THR A 141 11.80 10.07 24.46
CA THR A 141 10.79 10.67 25.36
C THR A 141 10.68 9.90 26.69
N PRO A 142 11.80 9.70 27.40
CA PRO A 142 11.85 8.84 28.59
C PRO A 142 10.95 9.28 29.76
N CYS A 143 10.84 10.58 30.07
CA CYS A 143 10.00 11.08 31.15
C CYS A 143 8.52 10.95 30.80
N MET A 144 8.11 11.45 29.63
CA MET A 144 6.74 11.36 29.14
C MET A 144 6.26 9.90 29.03
N SER A 145 7.11 9.00 28.55
CA SER A 145 6.83 7.55 28.51
C SER A 145 6.64 6.96 29.91
N CYS A 146 7.49 7.35 30.86
CA CYS A 146 7.38 6.92 32.25
C CYS A 146 6.06 7.39 32.90
N VAL A 147 5.81 8.69 32.95
CA VAL A 147 4.65 9.24 33.68
C VAL A 147 3.33 9.03 32.93
N GLY A 148 3.38 8.83 31.62
CA GLY A 148 2.23 8.46 30.78
C GLY A 148 1.94 6.95 30.78
N SER A 149 2.80 6.15 31.39
CA SER A 149 2.64 4.70 31.44
C SER A 149 1.35 4.28 32.16
N PRO A 150 0.62 3.27 31.67
CA PRO A 150 -0.61 2.81 32.31
C PRO A 150 -0.39 2.18 33.69
N TRP A 151 0.86 1.90 34.07
CA TRP A 151 1.22 1.19 35.31
C TRP A 151 1.33 2.08 36.55
N GLY A 152 1.13 3.41 36.41
CA GLY A 152 1.26 4.31 37.54
C GLY A 152 2.72 4.55 37.95
N CYS A 153 3.61 4.78 36.99
CA CYS A 153 5.02 5.06 37.24
C CYS A 153 5.26 6.55 37.57
N GLN A 154 6.41 6.83 38.20
CA GLN A 154 6.89 8.18 38.51
C GLN A 154 8.32 8.38 38.03
N TRP A 155 8.64 9.61 37.65
CA TRP A 155 9.94 10.00 37.11
C TRP A 155 10.73 10.81 38.12
N ASN A 156 12.00 10.46 38.33
CA ASN A 156 12.95 11.25 39.13
C ASN A 156 13.88 12.05 38.21
N THR A 157 13.81 13.38 38.30
CA THR A 157 14.61 14.28 37.46
C THR A 157 16.08 14.36 37.85
N GLN A 158 16.46 14.09 39.10
CA GLN A 158 17.86 14.08 39.50
C GLN A 158 18.58 12.82 39.02
N ASP A 159 17.99 11.65 39.31
CA ASP A 159 18.57 10.36 38.96
C ASP A 159 18.37 9.99 37.49
N HIS A 160 17.43 10.67 36.82
CA HIS A 160 16.99 10.37 35.46
C HIS A 160 16.52 8.92 35.33
N THR A 161 15.63 8.52 36.26
CA THR A 161 15.12 7.15 36.37
C THR A 161 13.60 7.12 36.49
N CYS A 162 13.01 6.06 35.92
CA CYS A 162 11.60 5.74 36.08
C CYS A 162 11.42 4.63 37.13
N SER A 163 10.55 4.87 38.10
CA SER A 163 10.27 3.95 39.21
C SER A 163 8.77 3.79 39.45
N ASP A 164 8.39 2.78 40.23
CA ASP A 164 7.01 2.61 40.67
C ASP A 164 6.58 3.79 41.54
N ALA A 165 5.30 4.18 41.50
CA ALA A 165 4.80 5.25 42.36
C ALA A 165 5.04 4.93 43.85
N ASP A 166 5.64 5.89 44.54
CA ASP A 166 5.83 5.89 45.98
C ASP A 166 5.27 7.19 46.56
N ASN A 167 4.13 7.09 47.24
CA ASN A 167 3.44 8.24 47.82
C ASN A 167 4.12 8.78 49.09
N SER A 168 5.12 8.07 49.63
CA SER A 168 5.89 8.52 50.81
C SER A 168 6.96 9.56 50.48
N VAL A 169 7.36 9.65 49.20
CA VAL A 169 8.37 10.60 48.72
C VAL A 169 7.66 11.88 48.28
N VAL A 170 7.66 12.89 49.15
CA VAL A 170 7.25 14.26 48.82
C VAL A 170 8.50 15.05 48.47
N ASP A 171 9.10 14.74 47.33
CA ASP A 171 10.27 15.46 46.82
C ASP A 171 9.90 16.26 45.57
N SER A 172 10.44 17.47 45.48
CA SER A 172 10.23 18.42 44.39
C SER A 172 10.78 17.94 43.03
N HIS A 173 11.61 16.88 43.07
CA HIS A 173 12.25 16.28 41.89
C HIS A 173 11.49 15.08 41.31
N ILE A 174 10.34 14.72 41.90
CA ILE A 174 9.50 13.61 41.44
C ILE A 174 8.31 14.13 40.64
N ILE A 175 8.20 13.65 39.40
CA ILE A 175 7.04 13.87 38.53
C ILE A 175 6.15 12.63 38.61
N LYS A 176 4.91 12.82 39.06
CA LYS A 176 3.97 11.72 39.30
C LYS A 176 3.27 11.29 38.02
N HIS A 177 2.66 10.10 38.09
CA HIS A 177 1.84 9.55 37.01
C HIS A 177 0.80 10.58 36.52
N ARG A 178 0.64 10.66 35.19
CA ARG A 178 -0.23 11.61 34.45
C ARG A 178 0.19 13.09 34.52
N GLN A 179 1.39 13.41 35.01
CA GLN A 179 1.91 14.78 35.02
C GLN A 179 2.92 15.04 33.87
N SER A 180 2.61 14.58 32.66
CA SER A 180 3.51 14.72 31.50
C SER A 180 3.87 16.18 31.14
N ALA A 181 3.02 17.15 31.50
CA ALA A 181 3.29 18.57 31.31
C ALA A 181 4.48 19.10 32.14
N ASN A 182 4.85 18.40 33.22
CA ASN A 182 5.97 18.78 34.09
C ASN A 182 7.30 18.16 33.65
N CYS A 183 7.31 17.32 32.61
CA CYS A 183 8.52 16.67 32.13
C CYS A 183 9.52 17.69 31.54
N PRO A 184 10.82 17.54 31.83
CA PRO A 184 11.88 18.30 31.17
C PRO A 184 11.97 17.88 29.70
N ARG A 185 11.76 18.80 28.77
CA ARG A 185 11.72 18.48 27.33
C ARG A 185 12.21 19.61 26.44
N PHE A 186 12.60 19.25 25.22
CA PHE A 186 12.93 20.18 24.14
C PHE A 186 11.85 20.13 23.04
N GLU A 187 11.34 21.30 22.64
CA GLU A 187 10.26 21.43 21.65
C GLU A 187 10.38 22.70 20.80
N ASN A 188 9.46 22.90 19.86
CA ASN A 188 9.32 24.11 19.03
C ASN A 188 10.59 24.51 18.24
N PRO A 189 11.06 23.68 17.27
CA PRO A 189 12.18 24.06 16.42
C PRO A 189 11.83 25.19 15.45
N ASP A 190 12.72 26.17 15.35
CA ASP A 190 12.70 27.24 14.34
C ASP A 190 14.07 27.37 13.66
N PRO A 191 14.18 27.23 12.32
CA PRO A 191 13.11 26.89 11.38
C PRO A 191 12.74 25.40 11.44
N GLY A 192 11.45 25.11 11.23
CA GLY A 192 10.95 23.73 11.09
C GLY A 192 11.28 23.08 9.74
N LEU A 193 11.81 23.84 8.77
CA LEU A 193 12.16 23.37 7.42
C LEU A 193 13.66 23.51 7.19
N ILE A 194 14.31 22.44 6.73
CA ILE A 194 15.75 22.44 6.47
C ILE A 194 16.05 21.93 5.06
N PRO A 195 16.72 22.73 4.22
CA PRO A 195 17.20 22.28 2.92
C PRO A 195 18.32 21.26 3.05
N VAL A 196 18.22 20.16 2.30
CA VAL A 196 19.30 19.19 2.10
C VAL A 196 20.50 19.87 1.43
N GLY A 197 21.72 19.55 1.87
CA GLY A 197 22.95 20.11 1.31
C GLY A 197 23.38 21.47 1.88
N TYR A 198 22.59 22.08 2.79
CA TYR A 198 22.90 23.39 3.38
C TYR A 198 22.84 23.33 4.91
N LYS A 199 23.87 23.89 5.57
CA LYS A 199 23.98 23.90 7.03
C LYS A 199 23.06 24.98 7.61
N THR A 200 21.89 24.57 8.10
CA THR A 200 20.89 25.46 8.69
C THR A 200 20.94 25.38 10.22
N PRO A 201 21.23 26.48 10.93
CA PRO A 201 21.07 26.55 12.38
C PRO A 201 19.60 26.37 12.78
N ILE A 202 19.35 25.71 13.91
CA ILE A 202 18.01 25.50 14.46
C ILE A 202 18.02 25.95 15.91
N ASP A 203 17.08 26.81 16.26
CA ASP A 203 16.80 27.21 17.63
C ASP A 203 15.58 26.44 18.15
N PHE A 204 15.59 26.03 19.41
CA PHE A 204 14.49 25.30 20.03
C PHE A 204 14.37 25.62 21.52
N GLU A 205 13.18 25.38 22.07
CA GLU A 205 12.84 25.74 23.44
C GLU A 205 13.14 24.60 24.42
N GLY A 206 13.56 24.97 25.63
CA GLY A 206 13.74 24.06 26.75
C GLY A 206 12.68 24.26 27.83
N ILE A 207 11.79 23.30 28.00
CA ILE A 207 10.68 23.35 28.96
C ILE A 207 11.02 22.56 30.22
N ASN A 208 10.71 23.12 31.40
CA ASN A 208 10.98 22.53 32.72
C ASN A 208 12.46 22.16 32.98
N LEU A 209 13.40 22.87 32.35
CA LEU A 209 14.85 22.59 32.44
C LEU A 209 15.59 23.27 33.60
N LYS A 210 14.89 23.88 34.57
CA LYS A 210 15.52 24.65 35.66
C LYS A 210 16.59 23.85 36.43
N GLN A 211 16.41 22.54 36.59
CA GLN A 211 17.36 21.67 37.29
C GLN A 211 18.60 21.31 36.46
N TYR A 212 18.62 21.66 35.18
CA TYR A 212 19.66 21.30 34.22
C TYR A 212 20.44 22.51 33.67
N GLN A 213 20.29 23.70 34.28
CA GLN A 213 20.88 24.95 33.79
C GLN A 213 22.41 24.93 33.62
N ASN A 214 23.12 24.12 34.41
CA ASN A 214 24.59 24.00 34.33
C ASN A 214 25.06 22.82 33.49
N ARG A 215 24.17 22.17 32.74
CA ARG A 215 24.52 20.98 31.96
C ARG A 215 24.71 21.31 30.49
N HIS A 216 25.62 20.58 29.86
CA HIS A 216 25.86 20.67 28.43
C HIS A 216 25.09 19.58 27.69
N PHE A 217 24.54 19.94 26.54
CA PHE A 217 23.73 19.04 25.73
C PHE A 217 24.37 18.80 24.37
N THR A 218 24.08 17.65 23.81
CA THR A 218 24.40 17.28 22.42
C THR A 218 23.12 16.85 21.72
N ILE A 219 23.07 17.10 20.42
CA ILE A 219 21.92 16.81 19.56
C ILE A 219 22.33 15.82 18.47
N GLY A 220 21.45 14.87 18.17
CA GLY A 220 21.67 13.86 17.16
C GLY A 220 20.37 13.42 16.49
N SER A 221 20.51 12.66 15.41
CA SER A 221 19.40 12.03 14.70
C SER A 221 19.88 10.82 13.92
N GLU A 222 18.96 9.98 13.44
CA GLU A 222 19.23 8.77 12.64
C GLU A 222 19.95 9.08 11.32
N LEU A 223 19.82 10.30 10.80
CA LEU A 223 20.46 10.76 9.56
C LEU A 223 21.80 11.48 9.78
N MET A 224 22.26 11.61 11.03
CA MET A 224 23.54 12.26 11.36
C MET A 224 24.63 11.21 11.60
N THR A 225 25.83 11.47 11.07
CA THR A 225 26.98 10.56 11.25
C THR A 225 27.64 10.73 12.62
N LYS A 226 27.42 11.87 13.28
CA LYS A 226 27.93 12.20 14.61
C LYS A 226 26.97 13.19 15.27
N GLU A 227 26.96 13.19 16.59
CA GLU A 227 26.24 14.20 17.36
C GLU A 227 27.02 15.51 17.39
N GLU A 228 26.31 16.61 17.61
CA GLU A 228 26.87 17.95 17.65
C GLU A 228 26.52 18.63 18.98
N ASP A 229 27.33 19.60 19.38
CA ASP A 229 27.11 20.35 20.61
C ASP A 229 25.95 21.34 20.45
N VAL A 230 25.19 21.52 21.52
CA VAL A 230 24.10 22.49 21.63
C VAL A 230 24.58 23.68 22.47
N SER A 231 24.49 24.89 21.92
CA SER A 231 24.76 26.14 22.64
C SER A 231 23.49 26.71 23.23
N PHE A 232 23.56 27.37 24.38
CA PHE A 232 22.43 28.10 24.96
C PHE A 232 22.62 29.60 24.74
N ASP A 233 21.62 30.26 24.15
CA ASP A 233 21.60 31.72 24.00
C ASP A 233 20.90 32.33 25.23
N GLU A 234 21.69 32.97 26.10
CA GLU A 234 21.18 33.62 27.32
C GLU A 234 20.26 34.81 27.04
N ALA A 235 20.43 35.50 25.90
CA ALA A 235 19.63 36.67 25.56
C ALA A 235 18.25 36.28 25.02
N GLY A 236 18.20 35.20 24.23
CA GLY A 236 16.96 34.65 23.66
C GLY A 236 16.23 33.66 24.56
N GLY A 237 16.96 32.94 25.42
CA GLY A 237 16.41 31.84 26.22
C GLY A 237 16.18 30.55 25.42
N PHE A 238 16.84 30.40 24.28
CA PHE A 238 16.71 29.26 23.37
C PHE A 238 18.01 28.43 23.32
N TYR A 239 17.87 27.16 22.93
CA TYR A 239 18.97 26.27 22.64
C TYR A 239 19.21 26.22 21.14
N THR A 240 20.45 26.38 20.71
CA THR A 240 20.84 26.47 19.30
C THR A 240 21.71 25.28 18.92
N PHE A 241 21.31 24.65 17.83
CA PHE A 241 22.13 23.71 17.07
C PHE A 241 22.69 24.42 15.84
N SER A 242 24.00 24.43 15.66
CA SER A 242 24.65 25.16 14.54
C SER A 242 24.35 24.60 13.14
N GLY A 243 23.60 23.50 13.05
CA GLY A 243 23.22 22.84 11.80
C GLY A 243 24.14 21.69 11.41
N PHE A 244 23.64 20.82 10.53
CA PHE A 244 24.37 19.71 9.93
C PHE A 244 24.07 19.63 8.45
N ASN A 245 25.04 19.13 7.67
CA ASN A 245 24.86 19.00 6.22
C ASN A 245 24.22 17.63 5.92
N PHE A 246 22.90 17.62 5.79
CA PHE A 246 22.15 16.41 5.49
C PHE A 246 22.26 16.00 4.02
N PHE A 247 22.24 14.69 3.77
CA PHE A 247 22.08 14.09 2.45
C PHE A 247 20.85 13.16 2.45
N TYR A 248 19.87 13.45 1.59
CA TYR A 248 18.65 12.66 1.46
C TYR A 248 18.00 12.88 0.09
N ASP A 249 17.72 11.81 -0.65
CA ASP A 249 17.27 11.85 -2.05
C ASP A 249 16.09 10.91 -2.37
N LYS A 250 15.53 10.22 -1.36
CA LYS A 250 14.46 9.22 -1.57
C LYS A 250 13.08 9.84 -1.82
N SER A 251 12.82 11.01 -1.27
CA SER A 251 11.56 11.75 -1.44
C SER A 251 11.82 13.26 -1.38
N PRO A 252 10.89 14.10 -1.88
CA PRO A 252 11.01 15.55 -1.79
C PRO A 252 11.13 16.07 -0.35
N GLU A 253 10.47 15.38 0.59
CA GLU A 253 10.44 15.71 2.02
C GLU A 253 10.55 14.47 2.90
N THR A 254 11.13 14.63 4.09
CA THR A 254 11.10 13.63 5.16
C THR A 254 11.12 14.31 6.52
N ASN A 255 10.40 13.75 7.49
CA ASN A 255 10.43 14.22 8.87
C ASN A 255 11.60 13.58 9.61
N VAL A 256 12.29 14.38 10.41
CA VAL A 256 13.45 13.99 11.19
C VAL A 256 13.23 14.41 12.62
N LEU A 257 13.27 13.43 13.52
CA LEU A 257 13.29 13.66 14.95
C LEU A 257 14.74 13.85 15.38
N PHE A 258 15.01 14.98 16.03
CA PHE A 258 16.24 15.13 16.80
C PHE A 258 16.03 14.60 18.20
N TYR A 259 17.03 13.88 18.71
CA TYR A 259 17.13 13.57 20.13
C TYR A 259 18.18 14.49 20.76
N VAL A 260 17.93 14.91 21.98
CA VAL A 260 18.87 15.71 22.77
C VAL A 260 19.33 14.88 23.96
N LYS A 261 20.64 14.84 24.20
CA LYS A 261 21.22 14.11 25.31
C LYS A 261 22.14 15.00 26.15
N ASP A 262 22.15 14.69 27.43
CA ASP A 262 23.11 15.24 28.37
C ASP A 262 24.52 14.72 28.05
N LYS A 263 25.47 15.64 27.85
CA LYS A 263 26.82 15.33 27.35
C LYS A 263 27.65 14.53 28.34
N GLU A 264 27.45 14.73 29.64
CA GLU A 264 28.23 14.09 30.71
C GLU A 264 27.70 12.71 31.06
N SER A 265 26.38 12.60 31.26
CA SER A 265 25.73 11.33 31.65
C SER A 265 25.37 10.45 30.46
N GLY A 266 25.34 10.99 29.25
CA GLY A 266 24.91 10.29 28.03
C GLY A 266 23.41 10.00 27.98
N LYS A 267 22.62 10.54 28.91
CA LYS A 267 21.18 10.25 29.01
C LYS A 267 20.37 11.16 28.10
N LYS A 268 19.45 10.58 27.34
CA LYS A 268 18.52 11.31 26.47
C LYS A 268 17.46 12.04 27.30
N MET A 269 17.13 13.24 26.87
CA MET A 269 16.04 14.07 27.38
C MET A 269 14.80 13.88 26.51
N ASP A 270 13.62 14.25 27.02
CA ASP A 270 12.43 14.24 26.18
C ASP A 270 12.60 15.24 25.05
N SER A 271 12.42 14.79 23.81
CA SER A 271 12.58 15.62 22.64
C SER A 271 11.43 15.40 21.68
N THR A 272 10.78 16.50 21.34
CA THR A 272 9.76 16.59 20.29
C THR A 272 10.19 17.60 19.23
N VAL A 273 11.51 17.71 19.02
CA VAL A 273 12.14 18.58 18.02
C VAL A 273 12.06 17.88 16.67
N TYR A 274 10.90 18.00 16.02
CA TYR A 274 10.67 17.50 14.67
C TYR A 274 10.92 18.60 13.64
N VAL A 275 11.74 18.29 12.65
CA VAL A 275 11.92 19.14 11.47
C VAL A 275 11.59 18.36 10.21
N THR A 276 11.24 19.07 9.16
CA THR A 276 11.10 18.50 7.81
C THR A 276 12.33 18.87 7.00
N LEU A 277 13.10 17.85 6.60
CA LEU A 277 14.12 18.01 5.58
C LEU A 277 13.44 18.04 4.22
N TYR A 278 13.87 18.94 3.34
CA TYR A 278 13.40 18.98 1.96
C TYR A 278 14.55 19.04 0.96
N ASN A 279 14.35 18.41 -0.20
CA ASN A 279 15.32 18.41 -1.28
C ASN A 279 14.71 19.03 -2.55
N CYS A 280 15.23 20.18 -2.96
CA CYS A 280 14.79 20.89 -4.16
C CYS A 280 14.98 20.09 -5.45
N ALA A 281 15.95 19.19 -5.52
CA ALA A 281 16.29 18.46 -6.74
C ALA A 281 15.36 17.27 -7.02
N VAL A 282 14.79 16.68 -5.97
CA VAL A 282 13.95 15.48 -6.11
C VAL A 282 12.66 15.84 -6.85
N GLU A 283 12.34 15.06 -7.88
CA GLU A 283 11.21 15.25 -8.81
C GLU A 283 11.23 16.53 -9.66
N ARG A 284 12.30 17.35 -9.58
CA ARG A 284 12.42 18.64 -10.28
C ARG A 284 13.67 18.68 -11.15
N ASN A 285 13.57 17.96 -12.27
CA ASN A 285 14.69 17.74 -13.17
C ASN A 285 14.91 18.87 -14.19
N ASP A 286 13.99 19.83 -14.28
CA ASP A 286 14.07 20.96 -15.22
C ASP A 286 13.69 22.28 -14.55
N CYS A 287 13.94 23.38 -15.27
CA CYS A 287 13.75 24.72 -14.73
C CYS A 287 12.29 25.02 -14.41
N SER A 288 11.35 24.61 -15.26
CA SER A 288 9.94 24.89 -15.05
C SER A 288 9.38 24.12 -13.84
N LEU A 289 9.76 22.85 -13.66
CA LEU A 289 9.44 22.10 -12.44
C LEU A 289 10.04 22.75 -11.19
N CYS A 290 11.27 23.27 -11.30
CA CYS A 290 11.93 23.97 -10.20
C CYS A 290 11.20 25.27 -9.84
N LYS A 291 10.80 26.07 -10.84
CA LYS A 291 10.05 27.32 -10.63
C LYS A 291 8.62 27.10 -10.15
N ASN A 292 8.03 25.94 -10.45
CA ASN A 292 6.73 25.55 -9.93
C ASN A 292 6.78 25.10 -8.45
N ALA A 293 7.97 24.90 -7.88
CA ALA A 293 8.11 24.56 -6.47
C ALA A 293 7.45 25.61 -5.57
N ASP A 294 6.85 25.14 -4.47
CA ASP A 294 6.25 26.03 -3.46
C ASP A 294 7.28 27.06 -2.98
N PRO A 295 6.95 28.37 -3.01
CA PRO A 295 7.85 29.44 -2.60
C PRO A 295 8.45 29.26 -1.21
N LYS A 296 7.79 28.53 -0.30
CA LYS A 296 8.30 28.28 1.06
C LYS A 296 9.64 27.54 1.08
N TYR A 297 9.94 26.73 0.06
CA TYR A 297 11.20 25.99 -0.03
C TYR A 297 12.35 26.83 -0.58
N LYS A 298 12.06 27.98 -1.19
CA LYS A 298 13.04 28.87 -1.83
C LYS A 298 13.98 28.11 -2.77
N CYS A 299 13.41 27.17 -3.53
CA CYS A 299 14.12 26.44 -4.56
C CYS A 299 14.30 27.32 -5.79
N VAL A 300 15.49 27.27 -6.41
CA VAL A 300 15.84 28.03 -7.61
C VAL A 300 16.56 27.14 -8.61
N TRP A 301 16.33 27.40 -9.89
CA TRP A 301 17.07 26.72 -10.97
C TRP A 301 18.46 27.33 -11.11
N CYS A 302 19.50 26.52 -10.95
CA CYS A 302 20.88 26.97 -11.03
C CYS A 302 21.50 26.62 -12.38
N SER A 303 21.53 27.57 -13.33
CA SER A 303 21.94 27.32 -14.72
C SER A 303 23.37 26.78 -14.88
N LYS A 304 24.30 27.13 -14.00
CA LYS A 304 25.67 26.55 -14.03
C LYS A 304 25.68 25.06 -13.68
N LYS A 305 24.81 24.65 -12.76
CA LYS A 305 24.68 23.26 -12.30
C LYS A 305 23.64 22.47 -13.11
N GLN A 306 22.81 23.14 -13.90
CA GLN A 306 21.65 22.57 -14.58
C GLN A 306 20.77 21.76 -13.62
N ALA A 307 20.54 22.31 -12.42
CA ALA A 307 19.84 21.60 -11.34
C ALA A 307 19.00 22.55 -10.48
N CYS A 308 17.92 22.03 -9.92
CA CYS A 308 17.10 22.71 -8.92
C CYS A 308 17.74 22.60 -7.53
N VAL A 309 18.11 23.72 -6.92
CA VAL A 309 18.80 23.76 -5.63
C VAL A 309 18.18 24.81 -4.72
N TYR A 310 18.45 24.73 -3.42
CA TYR A 310 18.13 25.81 -2.49
C TYR A 310 18.88 27.10 -2.86
N GLU A 311 18.23 28.26 -2.77
CA GLU A 311 18.77 29.55 -3.24
C GLU A 311 20.22 29.83 -2.84
N LYS A 312 20.59 29.53 -1.59
CA LYS A 312 21.93 29.81 -1.04
C LYS A 312 23.00 28.82 -1.52
N LEU A 313 22.62 27.75 -2.21
CA LEU A 313 23.54 26.77 -2.83
C LEU A 313 23.85 27.08 -4.29
N CYS A 314 23.24 28.11 -4.88
CA CYS A 314 23.54 28.59 -6.23
C CYS A 314 24.41 29.85 -6.18
N ASP A 315 25.63 29.78 -6.72
CA ASP A 315 26.58 30.89 -6.80
C ASP A 315 27.03 31.13 -8.25
N PRO A 316 26.77 32.33 -8.84
CA PRO A 316 26.07 33.48 -8.26
C PRO A 316 24.56 33.21 -8.09
N LEU A 317 23.95 33.94 -7.15
CA LEU A 317 22.49 33.94 -6.99
C LEU A 317 21.83 34.24 -8.36
N PRO A 318 20.79 33.50 -8.74
CA PRO A 318 20.18 33.66 -10.05
C PRO A 318 19.49 35.04 -10.16
N SER A 319 19.99 35.91 -11.03
CA SER A 319 19.27 37.11 -11.46
C SER A 319 18.15 36.67 -12.41
N ASN A 320 16.91 36.65 -11.92
CA ASN A 320 15.67 36.35 -12.68
C ASN A 320 15.88 35.42 -13.88
N THR A 321 16.45 34.23 -13.64
CA THR A 321 16.91 33.38 -14.73
C THR A 321 15.70 32.82 -15.46
N GLU A 322 15.48 33.27 -16.69
CA GLU A 322 14.50 32.65 -17.57
C GLU A 322 14.86 31.18 -17.80
N CYS A 323 13.86 30.31 -17.78
CA CYS A 323 14.07 28.91 -18.12
C CYS A 323 14.55 28.78 -19.57
N PRO A 324 15.33 27.73 -19.90
CA PRO A 324 15.73 27.47 -21.28
C PRO A 324 14.51 27.18 -22.17
N ASP A 325 14.74 27.13 -23.48
CA ASP A 325 13.71 26.75 -24.44
C ASP A 325 13.16 25.34 -24.15
N PRO A 326 11.87 25.07 -24.44
CA PRO A 326 11.30 23.75 -24.29
C PRO A 326 12.01 22.72 -25.17
N GLU A 327 12.22 21.53 -24.62
CA GLU A 327 12.80 20.40 -25.36
C GLU A 327 11.74 19.32 -25.54
N ILE A 328 11.44 18.93 -26.77
CA ILE A 328 10.48 17.86 -27.07
C ILE A 328 11.24 16.56 -27.30
N THR A 329 11.00 15.58 -26.43
CA THR A 329 11.71 14.29 -26.45
C THR A 329 10.89 13.17 -27.07
N ASN A 330 9.55 13.21 -26.96
CA ASN A 330 8.68 12.17 -27.47
C ASN A 330 7.33 12.71 -27.94
N ILE A 331 6.77 12.09 -28.97
CA ILE A 331 5.45 12.38 -29.53
C ILE A 331 4.72 11.06 -29.71
N SER A 332 3.50 10.95 -29.19
CA SER A 332 2.69 9.74 -29.30
C SER A 332 1.21 10.07 -29.51
N PRO A 333 0.56 9.52 -30.54
CA PRO A 333 1.13 8.73 -31.64
C PRO A 333 1.98 9.58 -32.60
N LEU A 334 2.82 8.93 -33.42
CA LEU A 334 3.62 9.60 -34.48
C LEU A 334 2.86 9.78 -35.81
N PHE A 335 1.71 9.13 -35.92
CA PHE A 335 0.93 9.09 -37.14
C PHE A 335 -0.51 9.51 -36.86
N GLY A 336 -1.07 10.35 -37.73
CA GLY A 336 -2.46 10.78 -37.61
C GLY A 336 -3.17 10.84 -38.95
N PRO A 337 -4.52 10.82 -38.93
CA PRO A 337 -5.30 10.92 -40.13
C PRO A 337 -5.19 12.32 -40.74
N VAL A 338 -5.21 12.42 -42.08
CA VAL A 338 -5.15 13.71 -42.81
C VAL A 338 -6.23 14.70 -42.35
N LEU A 339 -7.45 14.23 -42.03
CA LEU A 339 -8.54 15.10 -41.58
C LEU A 339 -8.40 15.55 -40.10
N GLY A 340 -7.38 15.07 -39.40
CA GLY A 340 -7.11 15.34 -37.98
C GLY A 340 -8.18 14.78 -37.05
N GLY A 341 -8.33 15.41 -35.88
CA GLY A 341 -9.33 15.04 -34.88
C GLY A 341 -8.94 13.84 -34.00
N ILE A 342 -7.64 13.57 -33.88
CA ILE A 342 -7.04 12.72 -32.83
C ILE A 342 -6.22 13.60 -31.88
N SER A 343 -6.06 13.16 -30.64
CA SER A 343 -5.17 13.83 -29.68
C SER A 343 -3.77 13.23 -29.76
N ILE A 344 -2.75 14.09 -29.81
CA ILE A 344 -1.36 13.69 -29.66
C ILE A 344 -0.83 14.13 -28.31
N THR A 345 0.03 13.30 -27.74
CA THR A 345 0.75 13.56 -26.50
C THR A 345 2.18 13.94 -26.83
N ILE A 346 2.57 15.14 -26.42
CA ILE A 346 3.92 15.69 -26.58
C ILE A 346 4.58 15.66 -25.20
N SER A 347 5.73 15.00 -25.09
CA SER A 347 6.49 14.88 -23.85
C SER A 347 7.87 15.50 -24.01
N GLY A 348 8.37 16.08 -22.91
CA GLY A 348 9.55 16.93 -22.98
C GLY A 348 9.97 17.50 -21.63
N SER A 349 10.77 18.56 -21.70
CA SER A 349 11.20 19.36 -20.55
C SER A 349 10.98 20.85 -20.80
N ASN A 350 10.87 21.62 -19.73
CA ASN A 350 10.64 23.07 -19.76
C ASN A 350 9.36 23.50 -20.51
N LEU A 351 8.33 22.64 -20.55
CA LEU A 351 7.04 22.89 -21.24
C LEU A 351 6.09 23.82 -20.45
N GLY A 352 6.62 24.87 -19.81
CA GLY A 352 5.85 25.80 -18.96
C GLY A 352 5.70 25.36 -17.50
N ILE A 353 5.30 26.32 -16.64
CA ILE A 353 5.03 26.14 -15.20
C ILE A 353 3.54 25.99 -14.90
N ASP A 354 2.68 26.44 -15.82
CA ASP A 354 1.22 26.32 -15.78
C ASP A 354 0.66 25.99 -17.17
N GLN A 355 -0.54 25.41 -17.23
CA GLN A 355 -1.22 25.09 -18.48
C GLN A 355 -1.48 26.32 -19.37
N GLY A 356 -1.65 27.51 -18.78
CA GLY A 356 -1.84 28.78 -19.48
C GLY A 356 -0.56 29.35 -20.11
N ASP A 357 0.60 28.74 -19.84
CA ASP A 357 1.86 29.12 -20.47
C ASP A 357 1.96 28.67 -21.92
N ILE A 358 1.20 27.64 -22.31
CA ILE A 358 1.18 27.12 -23.68
C ILE A 358 0.45 28.12 -24.57
N LYS A 359 1.18 28.81 -25.46
CA LYS A 359 0.64 29.84 -26.34
C LYS A 359 0.15 29.29 -27.67
N SER A 360 0.94 28.44 -28.30
CA SER A 360 0.59 27.83 -29.57
C SER A 360 1.25 26.46 -29.69
N ILE A 361 0.58 25.55 -30.40
CA ILE A 361 1.12 24.26 -30.77
C ILE A 361 0.85 24.07 -32.25
N THR A 362 1.87 23.69 -33.01
CA THR A 362 1.72 23.33 -34.42
C THR A 362 2.32 21.96 -34.70
N VAL A 363 1.70 21.25 -35.64
CA VAL A 363 2.08 19.90 -36.06
C VAL A 363 2.19 19.91 -37.57
N ALA A 364 3.42 19.81 -38.09
CA ALA A 364 3.71 20.03 -39.51
C ALA A 364 3.14 21.37 -40.04
N GLY A 365 3.27 22.44 -39.24
CA GLY A 365 2.75 23.76 -39.57
C GLY A 365 1.22 23.91 -39.51
N LYS A 366 0.48 22.87 -39.11
CA LYS A 366 -0.98 22.93 -38.89
C LYS A 366 -1.31 23.17 -37.41
N PRO A 367 -2.36 23.94 -37.09
CA PRO A 367 -2.70 24.24 -35.70
C PRO A 367 -3.12 22.98 -34.94
N CYS A 368 -2.66 22.87 -33.68
CA CYS A 368 -3.09 21.84 -32.74
C CYS A 368 -3.75 22.50 -31.53
N ILE A 369 -4.95 22.04 -31.17
CA ILE A 369 -5.76 22.66 -30.11
C ILE A 369 -5.34 22.06 -28.77
N HIS A 370 -4.73 22.86 -27.91
CA HIS A 370 -4.30 22.43 -26.56
C HIS A 370 -5.49 21.94 -25.73
N GLU A 371 -5.30 20.83 -25.01
CA GLU A 371 -6.24 20.24 -24.05
C GLU A 371 -5.70 20.46 -22.62
N PRO A 372 -6.04 21.58 -21.95
CA PRO A 372 -5.42 21.98 -20.68
C PRO A 372 -5.64 20.96 -19.56
N GLU A 373 -6.79 20.29 -19.55
CA GLU A 373 -7.14 19.29 -18.53
C GLU A 373 -6.25 18.04 -18.56
N LYS A 374 -5.51 17.82 -19.66
CA LYS A 374 -4.56 16.71 -19.82
C LYS A 374 -3.11 17.16 -19.68
N TYR A 375 -2.84 18.42 -19.37
CA TYR A 375 -1.50 18.97 -19.17
C TYR A 375 -0.83 18.40 -17.91
N SER A 376 0.48 18.13 -17.99
CA SER A 376 1.33 17.83 -16.84
C SER A 376 2.47 18.84 -16.83
N ILE A 377 2.59 19.56 -15.71
CA ILE A 377 3.57 20.64 -15.49
C ILE A 377 4.94 20.25 -16.04
N SER A 378 5.44 21.06 -16.98
CA SER A 378 6.72 20.91 -17.69
C SER A 378 6.99 19.62 -18.47
N LYS A 379 6.23 18.54 -18.23
CA LYS A 379 6.54 17.19 -18.72
C LYS A 379 5.72 16.76 -19.92
N ARG A 380 4.44 17.14 -19.98
CA ARG A 380 3.50 16.60 -20.98
C ARG A 380 2.44 17.61 -21.37
N VAL A 381 2.26 17.78 -22.68
CA VAL A 381 1.21 18.60 -23.30
C VAL A 381 0.39 17.68 -24.21
N VAL A 382 -0.93 17.83 -24.20
CA VAL A 382 -1.82 17.09 -25.12
C VAL A 382 -2.56 18.08 -26.00
N CYS A 383 -2.68 17.79 -27.28
CA CYS A 383 -3.44 18.63 -28.19
C CYS A 383 -4.16 17.81 -29.27
N GLU A 384 -5.32 18.29 -29.72
CA GLU A 384 -6.06 17.72 -30.85
C GLU A 384 -5.54 18.31 -32.16
N ILE A 385 -5.06 17.45 -33.06
CA ILE A 385 -4.50 17.90 -34.35
C ILE A 385 -5.59 18.41 -35.30
N GLY A 386 -5.31 19.53 -35.95
CA GLY A 386 -6.14 20.06 -37.03
C GLY A 386 -6.06 19.25 -38.32
N PRO A 387 -6.92 19.54 -39.31
CA PRO A 387 -6.87 18.91 -40.61
C PRO A 387 -5.68 19.43 -41.44
N ALA A 388 -5.11 18.54 -42.25
CA ALA A 388 -4.13 18.83 -43.29
C ALA A 388 -4.76 18.71 -44.69
N ASP A 389 -4.15 19.36 -45.69
CA ASP A 389 -4.68 19.38 -47.06
C ASP A 389 -4.42 18.06 -47.81
N LYS A 390 -3.34 17.37 -47.44
CA LYS A 390 -2.88 16.11 -48.03
C LYS A 390 -2.04 15.34 -47.01
N ALA A 391 -1.68 14.11 -47.36
CA ALA A 391 -0.64 13.39 -46.63
C ALA A 391 0.65 14.21 -46.64
N ASP A 392 1.19 14.47 -45.46
CA ASP A 392 2.31 15.38 -45.25
C ASP A 392 3.01 15.03 -43.94
N TRP A 393 4.22 15.51 -43.74
CA TRP A 393 5.00 15.27 -42.53
C TRP A 393 5.79 16.52 -42.13
N GLY A 394 6.05 16.64 -40.83
CA GLY A 394 6.81 17.78 -40.33
C GLY A 394 7.02 17.71 -38.84
N GLN A 395 7.80 18.67 -38.32
CA GLN A 395 8.09 18.75 -36.89
C GLN A 395 6.87 19.25 -36.11
N VAL A 396 6.87 18.94 -34.81
CA VAL A 396 5.94 19.52 -33.85
C VAL A 396 6.65 20.64 -33.14
N GLU A 397 5.98 21.79 -33.07
CA GLU A 397 6.50 22.99 -32.43
C GLU A 397 5.55 23.41 -31.31
N ILE A 398 6.13 23.77 -30.16
CA ILE A 398 5.40 24.34 -29.02
C ILE A 398 6.00 25.71 -28.73
N GLU A 399 5.15 26.72 -28.62
CA GLU A 399 5.49 28.04 -28.11
C GLU A 399 4.94 28.19 -26.69
N VAL A 400 5.82 28.58 -25.76
CA VAL A 400 5.46 28.89 -24.38
C VAL A 400 5.66 30.37 -24.06
N ASN A 401 5.10 30.82 -22.94
CA ASN A 401 5.28 32.18 -22.43
C ASN A 401 6.75 32.64 -22.46
N GLY A 402 6.97 33.91 -22.80
CA GLY A 402 8.31 34.47 -23.02
C GLY A 402 8.84 34.31 -24.45
N GLY A 403 8.03 33.80 -25.38
CA GLY A 403 8.41 33.64 -26.80
C GLY A 403 9.36 32.47 -27.05
N LYS A 404 9.49 31.57 -26.08
CA LYS A 404 10.35 30.38 -26.15
C LYS A 404 9.69 29.29 -26.95
N ARG A 405 10.50 28.61 -27.76
CA ARG A 405 10.01 27.64 -28.73
C ARG A 405 10.78 26.34 -28.64
N GLY A 406 10.05 25.23 -28.58
CA GLY A 406 10.61 23.89 -28.69
C GLY A 406 10.19 23.25 -30.01
N THR A 407 11.12 22.62 -30.70
CA THR A 407 10.89 21.89 -31.95
C THR A 407 11.29 20.44 -31.76
N SER A 408 10.45 19.50 -32.20
CA SER A 408 10.72 18.07 -32.06
C SER A 408 11.82 17.57 -33.00
N SER A 409 12.64 16.65 -32.50
CA SER A 409 13.66 15.95 -33.31
C SER A 409 13.04 14.96 -34.30
N VAL A 410 11.89 14.38 -33.95
CA VAL A 410 11.11 13.46 -34.80
C VAL A 410 9.96 14.19 -35.48
N SER A 411 9.62 13.76 -36.69
CA SER A 411 8.49 14.31 -37.45
C SER A 411 7.21 13.52 -37.21
N PHE A 412 6.10 14.23 -37.10
CA PHE A 412 4.76 13.67 -37.16
C PHE A 412 4.33 13.52 -38.61
N THR A 413 3.59 12.46 -38.93
CA THR A 413 3.13 12.18 -40.30
C THR A 413 1.61 12.08 -40.38
N TYR A 414 1.01 12.93 -41.21
CA TYR A 414 -0.38 12.81 -41.65
C TYR A 414 -0.47 11.79 -42.78
N ARG A 415 -1.33 10.79 -42.62
CA ARG A 415 -1.55 9.75 -43.62
C ARG A 415 -3.01 9.31 -43.65
N ASP A 416 -3.41 8.65 -44.73
CA ASP A 416 -4.77 8.17 -44.91
C ASP A 416 -4.83 6.66 -44.66
N PRO A 417 -5.54 6.17 -43.63
CA PRO A 417 -5.68 4.73 -43.40
C PRO A 417 -6.54 4.08 -44.48
N VAL A 418 -6.07 2.96 -45.04
CA VAL A 418 -6.74 2.23 -46.13
C VAL A 418 -7.00 0.79 -45.70
N PRO A 419 -8.14 0.50 -45.03
CA PRO A 419 -8.54 -0.87 -44.74
C PRO A 419 -9.11 -1.56 -45.98
N GLU A 420 -8.70 -2.80 -46.21
CA GLU A 420 -9.01 -3.53 -47.46
C GLU A 420 -9.80 -4.81 -47.21
N GLU A 421 -9.39 -5.61 -46.22
CA GLU A 421 -9.93 -6.97 -46.01
C GLU A 421 -10.29 -7.25 -44.55
N VAL A 422 -11.33 -8.07 -44.35
CA VAL A 422 -11.77 -8.60 -43.04
C VAL A 422 -11.78 -10.12 -43.07
N THR A 423 -11.02 -10.75 -42.17
CA THR A 423 -10.91 -12.21 -42.06
C THR A 423 -11.05 -12.70 -40.62
N PRO A 424 -11.99 -13.62 -40.31
CA PRO A 424 -13.03 -14.15 -41.19
C PRO A 424 -14.13 -13.11 -41.48
N ASN A 425 -14.79 -13.23 -42.64
CA ASN A 425 -15.89 -12.34 -43.05
C ASN A 425 -17.29 -12.80 -42.60
N ARG A 426 -17.36 -13.75 -41.66
CA ARG A 426 -18.63 -14.24 -41.10
C ARG A 426 -18.45 -14.75 -39.68
N GLY A 427 -19.53 -14.75 -38.92
CA GLY A 427 -19.55 -15.26 -37.54
C GLY A 427 -20.95 -15.36 -36.95
N PRO A 428 -21.10 -15.99 -35.77
CA PRO A 428 -22.39 -16.17 -35.10
C PRO A 428 -23.05 -14.85 -34.70
N LYS A 429 -24.38 -14.84 -34.72
CA LYS A 429 -25.24 -13.74 -34.24
C LYS A 429 -24.90 -13.29 -32.81
N ALA A 430 -24.52 -14.24 -31.94
CA ALA A 430 -24.11 -13.96 -30.57
C ALA A 430 -22.84 -13.09 -30.45
N GLY A 431 -22.08 -12.92 -31.53
CA GLY A 431 -20.80 -12.23 -31.52
C GLY A 431 -19.66 -13.11 -31.00
N GLY A 432 -18.58 -12.46 -30.54
CA GLY A 432 -17.40 -13.12 -30.00
C GLY A 432 -16.36 -13.55 -31.04
N THR A 433 -16.64 -13.34 -32.33
CA THR A 433 -15.70 -13.64 -33.43
C THR A 433 -14.54 -12.66 -33.40
N LEU A 434 -13.31 -13.16 -33.37
CA LEU A 434 -12.11 -12.35 -33.49
C LEU A 434 -11.80 -12.12 -34.97
N ILE A 435 -12.13 -10.96 -35.50
CA ILE A 435 -11.83 -10.60 -36.89
C ILE A 435 -10.48 -9.87 -36.97
N THR A 436 -9.76 -10.12 -38.06
CA THR A 436 -8.54 -9.42 -38.43
C THR A 436 -8.83 -8.52 -39.62
N ILE A 437 -8.54 -7.24 -39.45
CA ILE A 437 -8.63 -6.21 -40.48
C ILE A 437 -7.22 -5.95 -40.99
N SER A 438 -7.03 -6.05 -42.31
CA SER A 438 -5.76 -5.80 -42.97
C SER A 438 -5.90 -4.73 -44.06
N GLY A 439 -4.78 -4.10 -44.38
CA GLY A 439 -4.71 -2.97 -45.31
C GLY A 439 -3.46 -2.14 -45.05
N LEU A 440 -3.48 -0.88 -45.49
CA LEU A 440 -2.35 0.03 -45.38
C LEU A 440 -2.59 1.09 -44.31
N PHE A 441 -1.53 1.43 -43.57
CA PHE A 441 -1.51 2.52 -42.58
C PHE A 441 -2.58 2.41 -41.49
N LEU A 442 -2.97 1.19 -41.12
CA LEU A 442 -3.98 0.96 -40.08
C LEU A 442 -3.53 1.40 -38.69
N ASN A 443 -2.21 1.43 -38.44
CA ASN A 443 -1.60 1.98 -37.24
C ASN A 443 -1.60 3.52 -37.18
N THR A 444 -2.59 4.18 -37.79
CA THR A 444 -2.76 5.64 -37.75
C THR A 444 -3.52 6.02 -36.48
N GLY A 445 -2.97 6.92 -35.67
CA GLY A 445 -3.49 7.25 -34.34
C GLY A 445 -3.03 6.26 -33.27
N SER A 446 -3.82 6.15 -32.20
CA SER A 446 -3.66 5.20 -31.12
C SER A 446 -4.83 4.21 -31.06
N LYS A 447 -4.73 3.18 -30.21
CA LYS A 447 -5.82 2.20 -30.03
C LYS A 447 -7.10 2.88 -29.54
N GLU A 448 -6.96 3.91 -28.72
CA GLU A 448 -8.05 4.68 -28.11
C GLU A 448 -8.77 5.57 -29.13
N ASP A 449 -8.09 5.93 -30.22
CA ASP A 449 -8.67 6.73 -31.32
C ASP A 449 -9.48 5.88 -32.31
N VAL A 450 -9.33 4.55 -32.30
CA VAL A 450 -9.95 3.65 -33.28
C VAL A 450 -11.21 2.98 -32.75
N GLN A 451 -12.29 3.11 -33.51
CA GLN A 451 -13.54 2.41 -33.27
C GLN A 451 -13.93 1.61 -34.51
N VAL A 452 -14.30 0.35 -34.31
CA VAL A 452 -14.76 -0.53 -35.39
C VAL A 452 -16.22 -0.91 -35.15
N THR A 453 -17.05 -0.82 -36.18
CA THR A 453 -18.46 -1.20 -36.15
C THR A 453 -18.85 -2.04 -37.35
N ILE A 454 -19.81 -2.94 -37.17
CA ILE A 454 -20.32 -3.84 -38.21
C ILE A 454 -21.83 -3.65 -38.29
N GLY A 455 -22.31 -2.93 -39.31
CA GLY A 455 -23.73 -2.56 -39.41
C GLY A 455 -24.31 -1.95 -38.12
N GLY A 456 -23.52 -1.14 -37.41
CA GLY A 456 -23.89 -0.52 -36.13
C GLY A 456 -23.58 -1.34 -34.87
N VAL A 457 -23.13 -2.60 -35.00
CA VAL A 457 -22.66 -3.40 -33.85
C VAL A 457 -21.20 -3.08 -33.55
N ASN A 458 -20.88 -2.77 -32.29
CA ASN A 458 -19.50 -2.49 -31.88
C ASN A 458 -18.61 -3.74 -31.99
N CYS A 459 -17.39 -3.55 -32.50
CA CYS A 459 -16.33 -4.54 -32.49
C CYS A 459 -15.19 -4.03 -31.60
N SER A 460 -14.95 -4.71 -30.48
CA SER A 460 -13.97 -4.29 -29.48
C SER A 460 -12.54 -4.55 -29.96
N VAL A 461 -11.75 -3.51 -30.20
CA VAL A 461 -10.36 -3.63 -30.66
C VAL A 461 -9.49 -4.28 -29.58
N GLU A 462 -8.89 -5.42 -29.91
CA GLU A 462 -7.97 -6.15 -29.03
C GLU A 462 -6.51 -5.77 -29.33
N HIS A 463 -6.13 -5.79 -30.61
CA HIS A 463 -4.80 -5.45 -31.09
C HIS A 463 -4.84 -4.27 -32.09
N PHE A 464 -3.91 -3.33 -31.93
CA PHE A 464 -3.71 -2.18 -32.82
C PHE A 464 -2.27 -2.19 -33.35
N GLY A 465 -2.10 -2.14 -34.67
CA GLY A 465 -0.82 -2.23 -35.34
C GLY A 465 -1.01 -2.16 -36.86
N GLU A 466 -0.12 -2.77 -37.62
CA GLU A 466 -0.25 -2.86 -39.09
C GLU A 466 -1.54 -3.58 -39.50
N ASN A 467 -1.94 -4.58 -38.70
CA ASN A 467 -3.26 -5.19 -38.75
C ASN A 467 -4.00 -4.92 -37.44
N ILE A 468 -5.32 -4.75 -37.54
CA ILE A 468 -6.19 -4.51 -36.39
C ILE A 468 -7.01 -5.76 -36.12
N THR A 469 -6.97 -6.28 -34.89
CA THR A 469 -7.90 -7.36 -34.49
C THR A 469 -8.98 -6.79 -33.59
N CYS A 470 -10.22 -7.19 -33.83
CA CYS A 470 -11.34 -6.81 -32.97
C CYS A 470 -12.31 -7.97 -32.78
N ARG A 471 -12.96 -7.98 -31.62
CA ARG A 471 -13.97 -8.99 -31.27
C ARG A 471 -15.36 -8.45 -31.53
N THR A 472 -16.13 -9.16 -32.34
CA THR A 472 -17.50 -8.75 -32.70
C THR A 472 -18.43 -8.76 -31.49
N GLY A 473 -19.28 -7.73 -31.38
CA GLY A 473 -20.38 -7.70 -30.43
C GLY A 473 -21.57 -8.54 -30.87
N GLU A 474 -22.59 -8.63 -30.01
CA GLU A 474 -23.84 -9.32 -30.28
C GLU A 474 -24.72 -8.54 -31.28
N TYR A 475 -25.27 -9.25 -32.26
CA TYR A 475 -26.28 -8.72 -33.18
C TYR A 475 -27.69 -8.93 -32.59
N ARG A 476 -28.27 -7.85 -32.03
CA ARG A 476 -29.48 -7.88 -31.20
C ARG A 476 -30.82 -7.97 -31.94
N ALA A 477 -30.85 -7.96 -33.28
CA ALA A 477 -32.12 -8.08 -34.00
C ALA A 477 -32.67 -9.51 -33.96
N ASP A 478 -33.99 -9.70 -34.12
CA ASP A 478 -34.62 -11.02 -34.00
C ASP A 478 -34.09 -12.05 -35.01
N LYS A 479 -33.81 -11.62 -36.24
CA LYS A 479 -33.26 -12.46 -37.31
C LYS A 479 -31.94 -11.90 -37.82
N VAL A 480 -31.03 -12.76 -38.22
CA VAL A 480 -29.82 -12.32 -38.94
C VAL A 480 -30.19 -11.71 -40.29
N PRO A 481 -29.50 -10.65 -40.73
CA PRO A 481 -29.78 -10.00 -42.01
C PRO A 481 -29.43 -10.93 -43.18
N SER A 482 -30.21 -10.83 -44.26
CA SER A 482 -29.95 -11.58 -45.50
C SER A 482 -28.69 -11.08 -46.20
N ASP A 483 -28.50 -9.76 -46.21
CA ASP A 483 -27.38 -9.10 -46.85
C ASP A 483 -26.19 -8.94 -45.88
N PRO A 484 -24.94 -9.08 -46.37
CA PRO A 484 -23.75 -8.74 -45.59
C PRO A 484 -23.78 -7.29 -45.11
N LEU A 485 -23.24 -7.04 -43.92
CA LEU A 485 -23.18 -5.70 -43.31
C LEU A 485 -21.82 -5.06 -43.54
N ASP A 486 -21.83 -3.75 -43.77
CA ASP A 486 -20.61 -2.97 -43.90
C ASP A 486 -19.81 -2.96 -42.59
N VAL A 487 -18.50 -3.11 -42.72
CA VAL A 487 -17.55 -2.90 -41.64
C VAL A 487 -17.00 -1.49 -41.76
N VAL A 488 -17.15 -0.69 -40.71
CA VAL A 488 -16.78 0.71 -40.69
C VAL A 488 -15.74 0.93 -39.60
N MET A 489 -14.62 1.52 -39.99
CA MET A 489 -13.56 1.97 -39.09
C MET A 489 -13.61 3.49 -38.95
N LYS A 490 -13.59 3.97 -37.71
CA LYS A 490 -13.50 5.38 -37.39
C LYS A 490 -12.19 5.67 -36.66
N TYR A 491 -11.47 6.68 -37.13
CA TYR A 491 -10.23 7.19 -36.57
C TYR A 491 -10.48 8.61 -36.03
N GLY A 492 -10.40 8.75 -34.72
CA GLY A 492 -10.68 10.00 -34.02
C GLY A 492 -12.09 10.52 -34.28
N LYS A 493 -12.23 11.85 -34.39
CA LYS A 493 -13.53 12.50 -34.57
C LYS A 493 -13.97 12.63 -36.03
N ARG A 494 -13.03 12.64 -36.99
CA ARG A 494 -13.28 13.14 -38.35
C ARG A 494 -13.08 12.12 -39.47
N THR A 495 -12.34 11.04 -39.25
CA THR A 495 -12.00 10.09 -40.31
C THR A 495 -12.81 8.82 -40.18
N THR A 496 -13.55 8.47 -41.22
CA THR A 496 -14.35 7.23 -41.29
C THR A 496 -14.04 6.51 -42.60
N LYS A 497 -13.83 5.21 -42.53
CA LYS A 497 -13.49 4.33 -43.65
C LYS A 497 -14.41 3.12 -43.64
N THR A 498 -15.06 2.87 -44.76
CA THR A 498 -15.82 1.63 -44.99
C THR A 498 -14.91 0.62 -45.65
N ILE A 499 -14.82 -0.58 -45.07
CA ILE A 499 -13.99 -1.66 -45.59
C ILE A 499 -14.75 -2.33 -46.75
N PRO A 500 -14.12 -2.56 -47.92
CA PRO A 500 -14.77 -3.20 -49.05
C PRO A 500 -15.31 -4.62 -48.77
N THR A 501 -14.70 -5.35 -47.83
CA THR A 501 -15.12 -6.68 -47.44
C THR A 501 -16.21 -6.61 -46.36
N PRO A 502 -17.48 -6.94 -46.68
CA PRO A 502 -18.55 -6.90 -45.69
C PRO A 502 -18.53 -8.14 -44.79
N PHE A 503 -19.13 -8.02 -43.61
CA PHE A 503 -19.23 -9.10 -42.63
C PHE A 503 -20.65 -9.67 -42.55
N ARG A 504 -20.78 -11.00 -42.50
CA ARG A 504 -22.07 -11.68 -42.42
C ARG A 504 -22.30 -12.31 -41.05
N PHE A 505 -23.29 -11.82 -40.32
CA PHE A 505 -23.82 -12.54 -39.16
C PHE A 505 -24.63 -13.76 -39.62
N VAL A 506 -24.39 -14.90 -38.97
CA VAL A 506 -25.05 -16.18 -39.25
C VAL A 506 -25.72 -16.67 -37.98
N GLU A 507 -26.81 -17.43 -38.11
CA GLU A 507 -27.46 -18.07 -36.96
C GLU A 507 -26.47 -18.88 -36.12
N ASN A 508 -26.69 -18.87 -34.80
CA ASN A 508 -25.76 -19.47 -33.84
C ASN A 508 -25.55 -20.98 -34.09
N PRO A 509 -24.38 -21.53 -33.73
CA PRO A 509 -24.14 -22.97 -33.73
C PRO A 509 -25.08 -23.69 -32.77
N THR A 510 -25.49 -24.90 -33.12
CA THR A 510 -26.31 -25.74 -32.24
C THR A 510 -25.66 -27.09 -32.03
N VAL A 511 -25.59 -27.52 -30.78
CA VAL A 511 -25.19 -28.88 -30.42
C VAL A 511 -26.44 -29.75 -30.40
N GLN A 512 -26.45 -30.83 -31.19
CA GLN A 512 -27.59 -31.74 -31.28
C GLN A 512 -27.38 -33.00 -30.44
N ASP A 513 -26.22 -33.64 -30.58
CA ASP A 513 -25.91 -34.87 -29.85
C ASP A 513 -24.41 -34.94 -29.52
N HIS A 514 -24.07 -35.82 -28.58
CA HIS A 514 -22.68 -36.16 -28.29
C HIS A 514 -22.57 -37.62 -27.89
N GLN A 515 -21.52 -38.29 -28.36
CA GLN A 515 -21.19 -39.65 -27.99
C GLN A 515 -19.72 -39.78 -27.64
N PRO A 516 -19.39 -40.43 -26.52
CA PRO A 516 -20.26 -41.14 -25.57
C PRO A 516 -20.97 -40.20 -24.56
N LYS A 517 -22.10 -40.65 -23.99
CA LYS A 517 -22.86 -39.90 -22.97
C LYS A 517 -22.22 -39.85 -21.57
N ALA A 518 -21.15 -40.61 -21.37
CA ALA A 518 -20.45 -40.69 -20.10
C ALA A 518 -18.93 -40.75 -20.34
N SER A 519 -18.18 -40.13 -19.42
CA SER A 519 -16.72 -40.10 -19.41
C SER A 519 -16.19 -40.39 -18.00
N PHE A 520 -14.90 -40.65 -17.89
CA PHE A 520 -14.23 -40.89 -16.61
C PHE A 520 -14.03 -39.56 -15.86
N VAL A 521 -14.02 -39.61 -14.53
CA VAL A 521 -13.80 -38.43 -13.67
C VAL A 521 -12.47 -37.73 -14.01
N CYS A 522 -11.44 -38.50 -14.37
CA CYS A 522 -10.13 -37.98 -14.77
C CYS A 522 -10.06 -37.50 -16.23
N GLY A 523 -11.14 -37.60 -17.01
CA GLY A 523 -11.16 -37.23 -18.43
C GLY A 523 -10.46 -38.25 -19.35
N GLY A 524 -9.82 -37.75 -20.42
CA GLY A 524 -9.06 -38.53 -21.41
C GLY A 524 -9.87 -39.18 -22.56
N ARG A 525 -11.19 -39.27 -22.45
CA ARG A 525 -12.03 -39.91 -23.49
C ARG A 525 -12.34 -38.98 -24.67
N ASN A 526 -12.28 -39.49 -25.90
CA ASN A 526 -12.73 -38.71 -27.06
C ASN A 526 -14.26 -38.61 -27.07
N ILE A 527 -14.77 -37.39 -27.20
CA ILE A 527 -16.21 -37.12 -27.30
C ILE A 527 -16.47 -36.57 -28.70
N VAL A 528 -17.28 -37.29 -29.46
CA VAL A 528 -17.78 -36.84 -30.75
C VAL A 528 -19.01 -35.99 -30.50
N VAL A 529 -19.00 -34.75 -30.95
CA VAL A 529 -20.13 -33.82 -30.82
C VAL A 529 -20.70 -33.55 -32.21
N THR A 530 -22.00 -33.81 -32.38
CA THR A 530 -22.73 -33.55 -33.63
C THR A 530 -23.64 -32.35 -33.47
N GLY A 531 -23.78 -31.57 -34.53
CA GLY A 531 -24.51 -30.31 -34.48
C GLY A 531 -24.47 -29.58 -35.81
N THR A 532 -24.75 -28.29 -35.78
CA THR A 532 -24.72 -27.46 -36.99
C THR A 532 -23.93 -26.18 -36.78
N ARG A 533 -23.34 -25.69 -37.87
CA ARG A 533 -22.62 -24.41 -37.97
C ARG A 533 -21.40 -24.29 -37.05
N PHE A 534 -20.65 -25.37 -36.90
CA PHE A 534 -19.38 -25.33 -36.19
C PHE A 534 -18.24 -24.74 -37.03
N ASP A 535 -18.43 -24.56 -38.33
CA ASP A 535 -17.50 -23.93 -39.27
C ASP A 535 -17.37 -22.41 -39.08
N ILE A 536 -18.33 -21.76 -38.41
CA ILE A 536 -18.33 -20.30 -38.20
C ILE A 536 -17.73 -19.87 -36.85
N ILE A 537 -17.23 -20.82 -36.05
CA ILE A 537 -16.56 -20.55 -34.78
C ILE A 537 -15.07 -20.86 -34.90
N GLN A 538 -14.22 -20.01 -34.34
CA GLN A 538 -12.77 -20.12 -34.48
C GLN A 538 -12.17 -21.11 -33.48
N THR A 539 -12.74 -21.14 -32.28
CA THR A 539 -12.32 -22.03 -31.19
C THR A 539 -13.57 -22.51 -30.45
N ALA A 540 -13.52 -23.74 -29.95
CA ALA A 540 -14.55 -24.31 -29.10
C ALA A 540 -13.88 -24.92 -27.85
N ILE A 541 -14.52 -24.76 -26.71
CA ILE A 541 -14.07 -25.30 -25.43
C ILE A 541 -15.26 -26.03 -24.80
N MET A 542 -15.05 -27.27 -24.37
CA MET A 542 -16.02 -28.02 -23.59
C MET A 542 -15.83 -27.66 -22.11
N LYS A 543 -16.90 -27.16 -21.49
CA LYS A 543 -16.94 -26.87 -20.06
C LYS A 543 -17.76 -27.93 -19.34
N VAL A 544 -17.17 -28.57 -18.34
CA VAL A 544 -17.85 -29.57 -17.51
C VAL A 544 -17.94 -29.05 -16.08
N GLN A 545 -19.14 -29.05 -15.51
CA GLN A 545 -19.41 -28.60 -14.14
C GLN A 545 -20.07 -29.74 -13.35
N GLY A 546 -19.40 -30.22 -12.30
CA GLY A 546 -19.98 -31.17 -11.35
C GLY A 546 -20.50 -30.48 -10.09
N ARG A 547 -21.30 -31.21 -9.29
CA ARG A 547 -21.87 -30.68 -8.03
C ARG A 547 -20.83 -30.41 -6.95
N ASP A 548 -19.69 -31.12 -6.97
CA ASP A 548 -18.71 -31.14 -5.87
C ASP A 548 -17.28 -30.68 -6.28
N TRP A 549 -17.07 -30.11 -7.47
CA TRP A 549 -15.76 -29.65 -7.95
C TRP A 549 -15.81 -28.41 -8.86
N SER A 550 -14.69 -27.68 -8.95
CA SER A 550 -14.54 -26.46 -9.77
C SER A 550 -14.54 -26.78 -11.26
N SER A 551 -15.19 -25.94 -12.09
CA SER A 551 -15.32 -26.18 -13.53
C SER A 551 -13.98 -26.43 -14.22
N SER A 552 -13.89 -27.47 -15.06
CA SER A 552 -12.74 -27.73 -15.92
C SER A 552 -13.06 -27.40 -17.38
N GLU A 553 -12.09 -26.80 -18.07
CA GLU A 553 -12.19 -26.34 -19.47
C GLU A 553 -11.25 -27.15 -20.34
N VAL A 554 -11.77 -27.67 -21.46
CA VAL A 554 -11.02 -28.53 -22.38
C VAL A 554 -11.16 -28.04 -23.82
N PRO A 555 -10.06 -27.77 -24.54
CA PRO A 555 -10.12 -27.35 -25.94
C PRO A 555 -10.66 -28.45 -26.85
N VAL A 556 -11.43 -28.05 -27.87
CA VAL A 556 -12.07 -28.94 -28.85
C VAL A 556 -11.38 -28.80 -30.21
N ASN A 557 -11.08 -29.92 -30.87
CA ASN A 557 -10.45 -29.92 -32.20
C ASN A 557 -11.49 -30.14 -33.31
N PHE A 558 -11.38 -29.34 -34.39
CA PHE A 558 -12.15 -29.54 -35.62
C PHE A 558 -11.38 -30.48 -36.58
N PRO A 559 -12.06 -31.39 -37.31
CA PRO A 559 -11.39 -32.39 -38.14
C PRO A 559 -10.85 -31.79 -39.43
N HIS A 560 -9.52 -31.63 -39.49
CA HIS A 560 -8.75 -31.74 -40.73
C HIS A 560 -7.79 -32.94 -40.57
N LEU A 561 -8.01 -34.01 -41.32
CA LEU A 561 -7.10 -35.17 -41.39
C LEU A 561 -5.94 -34.85 -42.37
N PRO A 562 -4.69 -35.33 -42.17
CA PRO A 562 -4.39 -36.73 -41.86
C PRO A 562 -3.49 -36.99 -40.64
N LEU A 563 -3.52 -38.25 -40.23
CA LEU A 563 -2.81 -38.88 -39.11
C LEU A 563 -1.29 -38.65 -39.11
N SER A 564 -0.73 -38.37 -37.93
CA SER A 564 0.36 -39.19 -37.35
C SER A 564 0.56 -38.88 -35.87
N GLN A 565 1.09 -39.89 -35.18
CA GLN A 565 1.06 -40.14 -33.74
C GLN A 565 1.94 -39.20 -32.91
N CYS A 566 1.49 -38.86 -31.69
CA CYS A 566 2.23 -39.00 -30.43
C CYS A 566 1.36 -38.60 -29.21
N THR A 567 1.85 -39.03 -28.05
CA THR A 567 1.21 -39.45 -26.79
C THR A 567 0.98 -38.35 -25.73
N ASP A 568 -0.26 -38.31 -25.17
CA ASP A 568 -0.86 -37.55 -24.02
C ASP A 568 -0.73 -36.00 -23.96
N PRO A 569 -1.75 -35.15 -23.60
CA PRO A 569 -2.90 -35.30 -22.67
C PRO A 569 -4.27 -34.72 -23.23
N PRO A 570 -5.15 -34.04 -22.43
CA PRO A 570 -6.52 -34.44 -21.98
C PRO A 570 -7.61 -34.52 -23.08
N LEU A 571 -8.80 -35.07 -22.71
CA LEU A 571 -10.08 -35.14 -23.46
C LEU A 571 -10.03 -34.48 -24.87
N ARG A 572 -9.85 -35.24 -25.96
CA ARG A 572 -9.96 -34.67 -27.31
C ARG A 572 -11.41 -34.75 -27.78
N VAL A 573 -12.10 -33.62 -27.80
CA VAL A 573 -13.42 -33.52 -28.41
C VAL A 573 -13.22 -33.38 -29.92
N ILE A 574 -13.88 -34.22 -30.70
CA ILE A 574 -13.90 -34.15 -32.17
C ILE A 574 -15.30 -33.70 -32.56
N ILE A 575 -15.43 -32.53 -33.17
CA ILE A 575 -16.71 -32.08 -33.71
C ILE A 575 -16.83 -32.59 -35.14
N SER A 576 -17.86 -33.37 -35.46
CA SER A 576 -18.11 -33.87 -36.83
C SER A 576 -19.34 -33.23 -37.44
#